data_AF-G9KHD6-F1
#
_entry.id   AF-G9KHD6-F1
#
_cell.length_a   1.000
_cell.length_b   1.000
_cell.length_c   1.000
_cell.angle_alpha   90.00
_cell.angle_beta   90.00
_cell.angle_gamma   90.00
#
_symmetry.space_group_name_H-M   'P 1'
#
loop_
_entity.id
_entity.type
_entity.pdbx_description
1 polymer ?
#
loop_
_entity_poly.entity_id
_entity_poly.type
_entity_poly.pdbx_seq_one_letter_code
_entity_poly.pdbx_strand_id
1 'polypeptide(L)' 'RVSPARGPLSGGTWIGIEGSHLNAGSDVAVSVGGRPCSFSWRNSREIRCLTPPGQSPGSAPIVININRAQLT' A
#
# COMPACT_ATOMS: atom_id res chain seq x y z
N ARG A 1 9.83 -2.26 -1.77
CA ARG A 1 9.61 -2.51 -3.22
C ARG A 1 8.13 -2.77 -3.44
N VAL A 2 7.56 -2.42 -4.60
CA VAL A 2 6.12 -2.61 -4.88
C VAL A 2 5.92 -3.40 -6.16
N SER A 3 5.01 -4.38 -6.14
CA SER A 3 4.72 -5.25 -7.28
C SER A 3 3.23 -5.58 -7.38
N PRO A 4 2.57 -5.35 -8.53
CA PRO A 4 3.08 -4.62 -9.70
C PRO A 4 3.27 -3.12 -9.40
N ALA A 5 4.20 -2.48 -10.11
CA ALA A 5 4.46 -1.04 -9.99
C ALA A 5 3.54 -0.16 -10.85
N ARG A 6 2.63 -0.77 -11.62
CA ARG A 6 1.69 -0.11 -12.53
C ARG A 6 0.34 -0.79 -12.47
N GLY A 7 -0.72 -0.01 -12.66
CA GLY A 7 -2.11 -0.47 -12.69
C GLY A 7 -3.02 0.56 -13.39
N PRO A 8 -4.29 0.20 -13.63
CA PRO A 8 -5.25 1.08 -14.27
C PRO A 8 -5.70 2.21 -13.33
N LEU A 9 -6.11 3.34 -13.91
CA LEU A 9 -6.63 4.49 -13.14
C LEU A 9 -7.89 4.14 -12.34
N SER A 10 -8.65 3.13 -12.76
CA SER A 10 -9.83 2.63 -12.03
C SER A 10 -9.50 1.99 -10.67
N GLY A 11 -8.23 1.68 -10.39
CA GLY A 11 -7.84 0.91 -9.21
C GLY A 11 -8.16 -0.58 -9.35
N GLY A 12 -8.29 -1.28 -8.22
CA GLY A 12 -8.62 -2.71 -8.20
C GLY A 12 -7.43 -3.63 -8.50
N THR A 13 -6.20 -3.11 -8.46
CA THR A 13 -4.98 -3.92 -8.59
C THR A 13 -4.51 -4.39 -7.24
N TRP A 14 -4.29 -5.70 -7.09
CA TRP A 14 -3.59 -6.28 -5.95
C TRP A 14 -2.12 -5.90 -6.02
N ILE A 15 -1.65 -5.14 -5.03
CA ILE A 15 -0.23 -4.81 -4.89
C ILE A 15 0.36 -5.49 -3.65
N GLY A 16 1.58 -6.00 -3.81
CA GLY A 16 2.46 -6.45 -2.75
C GLY A 16 3.52 -5.41 -2.47
N ILE A 17 3.63 -4.98 -1.22
CA ILE A 17 4.63 -4.04 -0.74
C ILE A 17 5.65 -4.82 0.10
N GLU A 18 6.83 -5.02 -0.47
CA GLU A 18 7.93 -5.77 0.14
C GLU A 18 8.83 -4.87 0.99
N GLY A 19 9.24 -5.37 2.16
CA GLY A 19 10.09 -4.69 3.12
C GLY A 19 10.56 -5.61 4.24
N SER A 20 10.77 -5.06 5.44
CA SER A 20 11.18 -5.81 6.63
C SER A 20 10.41 -5.32 7.85
N HIS A 21 10.13 -6.24 8.78
CA HIS A 21 9.37 -5.98 10.00
C HIS A 21 7.97 -5.39 9.77
N LEU A 22 7.35 -5.68 8.62
CA LEU A 22 6.05 -5.11 8.23
C LEU A 22 4.85 -5.65 9.06
N ASN A 23 5.07 -6.72 9.84
CA ASN A 23 4.10 -7.26 10.79
C ASN A 23 4.15 -6.60 12.17
N ALA A 24 4.97 -5.57 12.37
CA ALA A 24 5.04 -4.83 13.63
C ALA A 24 3.72 -4.12 13.95
N GLY A 25 3.49 -3.84 15.24
CA GLY A 25 2.33 -3.07 15.70
C GLY A 25 0.99 -3.78 15.52
N SER A 26 -0.09 -3.11 15.91
CA SER A 26 -1.46 -3.65 15.83
C SER A 26 -2.22 -3.17 14.60
N ASP A 27 -2.05 -1.91 14.23
CA ASP A 27 -2.81 -1.24 13.18
C ASP A 27 -1.92 -0.90 11.98
N VAL A 28 -2.46 -1.07 10.77
CA VAL A 28 -1.76 -0.76 9.52
C VAL A 28 -2.71 -0.07 8.55
N ALA A 29 -2.27 1.06 8.02
CA ALA A 29 -2.98 1.78 6.96
C ALA A 29 -2.03 2.02 5.78
N VAL A 30 -2.45 1.60 4.59
CA VAL A 30 -1.72 1.85 3.35
C VAL A 30 -2.51 2.85 2.53
N SER A 31 -1.84 3.83 1.95
CA SER A 31 -2.45 4.76 0.99
C SER A 31 -1.65 4.84 -0.30
N VAL A 32 -2.35 5.04 -1.41
CA VAL A 32 -1.80 5.24 -2.76
C VAL A 32 -2.34 6.55 -3.29
N GLY A 33 -1.46 7.52 -3.54
CA GLY A 33 -1.87 8.87 -3.95
C GLY A 33 -2.77 9.56 -2.93
N GLY A 34 -2.53 9.32 -1.64
CA GLY A 34 -3.34 9.87 -0.54
C GLY A 34 -4.72 9.21 -0.34
N ARG A 35 -5.04 8.15 -1.09
CA ARG A 35 -6.31 7.40 -0.97
C ARG A 35 -6.09 6.04 -0.30
N PRO A 36 -6.99 5.58 0.58
CA PRO A 36 -6.80 4.33 1.32
C PRO A 36 -6.80 3.11 0.39
N CYS A 37 -5.82 2.23 0.58
CA CYS A 37 -5.74 0.92 -0.06
C CYS A 37 -6.51 -0.09 0.80
N SER A 38 -7.32 -0.95 0.19
CA SER A 38 -8.10 -1.94 0.94
C SER A 38 -7.18 -3.06 1.43
N PHE A 39 -6.93 -3.11 2.73
CA PHE A 39 -6.03 -4.07 3.35
C PHE A 39 -6.53 -5.52 3.17
N SER A 40 -5.62 -6.45 2.91
CA SER A 40 -5.93 -7.88 2.89
C SER A 40 -5.15 -8.65 3.95
N TRP A 41 -3.82 -8.69 3.84
CA TRP A 41 -2.98 -9.36 4.82
C TRP A 41 -1.58 -8.74 4.86
N ARG A 42 -0.84 -9.07 5.91
CA ARG A 42 0.58 -8.73 6.04
C ARG A 42 1.35 -9.86 6.72
N ASN A 43 2.64 -9.91 6.42
CA ASN A 43 3.62 -10.71 7.16
C ASN A 43 4.87 -9.85 7.41
N SER A 44 5.96 -10.45 7.89
CA SER A 44 7.18 -9.69 8.23
C SER A 44 7.88 -9.06 7.02
N ARG A 45 7.61 -9.53 5.80
CA ARG A 45 8.27 -9.12 4.56
C ARG A 45 7.36 -8.50 3.51
N GLU A 46 6.04 -8.64 3.64
CA GLU A 46 5.09 -8.17 2.64
C GLU A 46 3.79 -7.65 3.27
N ILE A 47 3.25 -6.56 2.72
CA ILE A 47 1.86 -6.11 2.92
C ILE A 47 1.12 -6.24 1.60
N ARG A 48 -0.07 -6.85 1.61
CA ARG A 48 -0.94 -6.97 0.44
C ARG A 48 -2.21 -6.16 0.60
N CYS A 49 -2.50 -5.32 -0.39
CA CYS A 49 -3.70 -4.50 -0.43
C CYS A 49 -4.22 -4.30 -1.85
N LEU A 50 -5.50 -3.92 -1.97
CA LEU A 50 -6.16 -3.61 -3.23
C LEU A 50 -6.19 -2.08 -3.43
N THR A 51 -5.60 -1.64 -4.53
CA THR A 51 -5.48 -0.20 -4.85
C THR A 51 -6.85 0.48 -5.04
N PRO A 52 -7.01 1.72 -4.55
CA PRO A 52 -8.19 2.52 -4.83
C PRO A 52 -8.14 3.07 -6.27
N PRO A 53 -9.24 3.63 -6.79
CA PRO A 53 -9.18 4.45 -8.00
C PRO A 53 -8.18 5.61 -7.84
N GLY A 54 -7.49 6.00 -8.91
CA GLY A 54 -6.64 7.19 -8.94
C GLY A 54 -7.42 8.46 -9.31
N GLN A 55 -6.79 9.62 -9.19
CA GLN A 55 -7.36 10.91 -9.62
C GLN A 55 -6.92 11.27 -11.03
N SER A 56 -5.63 11.10 -11.34
CA SER A 56 -5.03 11.32 -12.65
C SER A 56 -4.01 10.21 -12.94
N PRO A 57 -3.74 9.91 -14.23
CA PRO A 57 -2.66 9.02 -14.61
C PRO A 57 -1.30 9.58 -14.18
N GLY A 58 -0.37 8.71 -13.78
CA GLY A 58 1.00 9.09 -13.44
C GLY A 58 1.51 8.38 -12.20
N SER A 59 2.65 8.87 -11.68
CA SER A 59 3.22 8.36 -10.42
C SER A 59 2.38 8.80 -9.23
N ALA A 60 2.14 7.89 -8.29
CA ALA A 60 1.44 8.16 -7.05
C ALA A 60 2.33 7.74 -5.86
N PRO A 61 2.47 8.57 -4.81
CA PRO A 61 3.19 8.18 -3.60
C PRO A 61 2.47 7.05 -2.87
N ILE A 62 3.25 6.18 -2.24
CA ILE A 62 2.73 5.13 -1.34
C ILE A 62 3.17 5.50 0.07
N VAL A 63 2.21 5.56 0.99
CA VAL A 63 2.48 5.84 2.41
C VAL A 63 1.90 4.71 3.24
N ILE A 64 2.71 4.18 4.16
CA ILE A 64 2.34 3.11 5.06
C ILE A 64 2.41 3.65 6.48
N ASN A 65 1.33 3.56 7.24
CA ASN A 65 1.30 3.89 8.66
C ASN A 65 1.15 2.60 9.46
N ILE A 66 2.03 2.39 10.43
CA ILE A 66 1.95 1.30 11.41
C ILE A 66 1.84 1.95 12.79
N ASN A 67 0.64 1.92 13.37
CA ASN A 67 0.30 2.70 14.57
C ASN A 67 0.71 4.19 14.42
N ARG A 68 1.77 4.63 15.13
CA ARG A 68 2.28 6.02 15.10
C ARG A 68 3.51 6.20 14.19
N ALA A 69 4.00 5.12 13.57
CA ALA A 69 5.15 5.16 12.67
C ALA A 69 4.67 5.29 11.22
N GLN A 70 5.31 6.17 10.45
CA GLN A 70 5.07 6.35 9.02
C GLN A 70 6.28 5.88 8.23
N LEU A 71 6.05 5.06 7.20
CA LEU A 71 7.03 4.66 6.19
C LEU A 71 6.65 5.30 4.85
N THR A 72 7.64 5.87 4.18
CA THR A 72 7.53 6.55 2.88
C THR A 72 8.54 5.97 1.88
#